data_AF-A0A1I1KZL0-F1
#
_entry.id   AF-A0A1I1KZL0-F1
#
_cell.length_a   1.000
_cell.length_b   1.000
_cell.length_c   1.000
_cell.angle_alpha   90.00
_cell.angle_beta   90.00
_cell.angle_gamma   90.00
#
_symmetry.space_group_name_H-M   'P 1'
#
loop_
_entity.id
_entity.type
_entity.pdbx_description
1 polymer ?
#
loop_
_entity_poly.entity_id
_entity_poly.type
_entity_poly.pdbx_seq_one_letter_code
_entity_poly.pdbx_strand_id
1 'polypeptide(L)'
;MKNEEISNYLESVISEIILYPSLGTLPYTILVFPAEDVPQKHKFQQNITHYVGFYFWHQFSTEDLQDFLTNSKEALGLDERDRLFYIEKMMKKYKDPEEYEFWLSKQAAMAVGIFSGKVGDKLTIRISNPEELAIVEFENIIPKKQGLSLVSMIFVETN
;
A
#
# COMPACT_ATOMS: atom_id res chain seq x y z
N MET A 1 3.09 -22.51 8.00
CA MET A 1 3.86 -21.51 8.77
C MET A 1 3.05 -21.13 10.00
N LYS A 2 3.70 -20.84 11.13
CA LYS A 2 3.03 -20.29 12.31
C LYS A 2 2.67 -18.81 12.07
N ASN A 3 1.68 -18.26 12.79
CA ASN A 3 1.25 -16.86 12.62
C ASN A 3 2.43 -15.88 12.73
N GLU A 4 3.29 -16.02 13.73
CA GLU A 4 4.47 -15.17 13.89
C GLU A 4 5.44 -15.22 12.68
N GLU A 5 5.64 -16.40 12.10
CA GLU A 5 6.47 -16.57 10.89
C GLU A 5 5.84 -15.89 9.67
N ILE A 6 4.50 -15.91 9.58
CA ILE A 6 3.75 -15.23 8.52
C ILE A 6 3.89 -13.71 8.71
N SER A 7 3.64 -13.18 9.91
CA SER A 7 3.82 -11.74 10.20
C SER A 7 5.22 -11.25 9.83
N ASN A 8 6.26 -11.95 10.29
CA ASN A 8 7.65 -11.60 9.98
C ASN A 8 7.94 -11.62 8.48
N TYR A 9 7.38 -12.61 7.77
CA TYR A 9 7.53 -12.67 6.31
C TYR A 9 6.80 -11.52 5.61
N LEU A 10 5.54 -11.22 5.97
CA LEU A 10 4.77 -10.12 5.37
C LEU A 10 5.47 -8.77 5.61
N GLU A 11 5.93 -8.50 6.84
CA GLU A 11 6.69 -7.28 7.19
C GLU A 11 8.01 -7.16 6.42
N SER A 12 8.71 -8.29 6.20
CA SER A 12 9.93 -8.31 5.37
C SER A 12 9.63 -7.91 3.93
N VAL A 13 8.52 -8.39 3.36
CA VAL A 13 8.09 -8.06 2.00
C VAL A 13 7.64 -6.60 1.92
N ILE A 14 6.92 -6.08 2.92
CA ILE A 14 6.52 -4.67 3.00
C ILE A 14 7.75 -3.76 2.98
N SER A 15 8.77 -4.09 3.76
CA SER A 15 10.02 -3.33 3.82
C SER A 15 10.71 -3.24 2.46
N GLU A 16 10.66 -4.28 1.64
CA GLU A 16 11.19 -4.25 0.27
C GLU A 16 10.33 -3.40 -0.69
N ILE A 17 9.01 -3.39 -0.51
CA ILE A 17 8.05 -2.73 -1.41
C ILE A 17 7.98 -1.22 -1.18
N ILE A 18 8.01 -0.80 0.08
CA ILE A 18 8.04 0.61 0.47
C ILE A 18 9.22 1.30 -0.25
N LEU A 19 10.37 0.64 -0.39
CA LEU A 19 11.53 1.25 -1.06
C LEU A 19 11.49 1.22 -2.59
N TYR A 20 10.50 0.56 -3.20
CA TYR A 20 10.54 0.26 -4.63
C TYR A 20 10.30 1.47 -5.55
N PRO A 21 9.28 2.32 -5.34
CA PRO A 21 8.99 3.43 -6.26
C PRO A 21 9.85 4.68 -5.98
N SER A 22 10.23 4.92 -4.73
CA SER A 22 11.03 6.07 -4.31
C SER A 22 11.70 5.79 -2.98
N LEU A 23 12.86 6.40 -2.75
CA LEU A 23 13.51 6.46 -1.44
C LEU A 23 13.04 7.67 -0.60
N GLY A 24 12.17 8.51 -1.16
CA GLY A 24 11.53 9.64 -0.47
C GLY A 24 10.20 9.29 0.16
N THR A 25 9.41 10.30 0.55
CA THR A 25 8.10 10.14 1.17
C THR A 25 7.13 9.43 0.23
N LEU A 26 6.52 8.33 0.69
CA LEU A 26 5.51 7.60 -0.08
C LEU A 26 4.10 8.07 0.23
N PRO A 27 3.20 8.09 -0.76
CA PRO A 27 1.80 8.47 -0.53
C PRO A 27 0.99 7.37 0.15
N TYR A 28 1.59 6.22 0.41
CA TYR A 28 0.92 5.09 1.02
C TYR A 28 1.71 4.47 2.17
N THR A 29 1.01 3.70 2.98
CA THR A 29 1.60 2.78 3.96
C THR A 29 0.87 1.43 3.89
N ILE A 30 1.56 0.37 4.29
CA ILE A 30 1.02 -0.99 4.31
C ILE A 30 1.10 -1.48 5.75
N LEU A 31 0.00 -1.99 6.28
CA LEU A 31 -0.08 -2.48 7.66
C LEU A 31 -0.60 -3.91 7.69
N VAL A 32 -0.02 -4.73 8.56
CA VAL A 32 -0.42 -6.12 8.79
C VAL A 32 -1.22 -6.21 10.10
N PHE A 33 -2.34 -6.93 10.05
CA PHE A 33 -3.17 -7.22 11.20
C PHE A 33 -3.38 -8.74 11.30
N PRO A 34 -2.88 -9.40 12.35
CA PRO A 34 -3.21 -10.79 12.65
C PRO A 34 -4.71 -10.97 12.84
N ALA A 35 -5.29 -12.00 12.24
CA ALA A 35 -6.74 -12.23 12.31
C ALA A 35 -7.22 -12.79 13.65
N GLU A 36 -6.30 -13.16 14.54
CA GLU A 36 -6.60 -13.52 15.92
C GLU A 36 -7.03 -12.32 16.77
N ASP A 37 -6.65 -11.10 16.36
CA ASP A 37 -7.06 -9.86 17.02
C ASP A 37 -8.49 -9.43 16.67
N VAL A 38 -9.13 -10.11 15.72
CA VAL A 38 -10.52 -9.84 15.29
C VAL A 38 -11.50 -10.63 16.16
N PRO A 39 -12.29 -9.98 17.02
CA PRO A 39 -13.12 -10.66 18.02
C PRO A 39 -14.34 -11.38 17.45
N GLN A 40 -14.89 -10.90 16.32
CA GLN A 40 -16.03 -11.54 15.64
C GLN A 40 -15.76 -11.61 14.14
N LYS A 41 -15.74 -12.83 13.60
CA LYS A 41 -15.44 -13.10 12.20
C LYS A 41 -16.72 -13.30 11.38
N HIS A 42 -16.80 -12.60 10.25
CA HIS A 42 -17.78 -12.88 9.20
C HIS A 42 -17.48 -14.20 8.49
N LYS A 43 -18.45 -14.75 7.74
CA LYS A 43 -18.27 -16.01 7.00
C LYS A 43 -17.05 -15.99 6.07
N PHE A 44 -16.80 -14.89 5.38
CA PHE A 44 -15.66 -14.74 4.47
C PHE A 44 -14.31 -14.67 5.19
N GLN A 45 -14.31 -14.51 6.52
CA GLN A 45 -13.12 -14.34 7.34
C GLN A 45 -12.66 -15.61 8.07
N GLN A 46 -13.42 -16.70 7.96
CA GLN A 46 -13.17 -17.93 8.73
C GLN A 46 -11.78 -18.52 8.49
N ASN A 47 -11.27 -18.41 7.26
CA ASN A 47 -9.98 -18.95 6.86
C ASN A 47 -8.87 -17.88 6.79
N ILE A 48 -9.15 -16.64 7.23
CA ILE A 48 -8.16 -15.57 7.20
C ILE A 48 -7.24 -15.67 8.41
N THR A 49 -5.93 -15.70 8.14
CA THR A 49 -4.86 -15.62 9.15
C THR A 49 -4.38 -14.19 9.36
N HIS A 50 -4.30 -13.39 8.29
CA HIS A 50 -3.83 -12.00 8.35
C HIS A 50 -4.60 -11.13 7.36
N TYR A 51 -4.80 -9.88 7.75
CA TYR A 51 -5.27 -8.79 6.91
C TYR A 51 -4.09 -7.88 6.60
N VAL A 52 -3.85 -7.60 5.32
CA VAL A 52 -2.82 -6.65 4.88
C VAL A 52 -3.53 -5.47 4.25
N GLY A 53 -3.59 -4.35 4.97
CA GLY A 53 -4.26 -3.13 4.53
C GLY A 53 -3.29 -2.20 3.80
N PHE A 54 -3.74 -1.65 2.67
CA PHE A 54 -3.03 -0.65 1.88
C PHE A 54 -3.73 0.69 2.05
N TYR A 55 -3.01 1.69 2.55
CA TYR A 55 -3.59 2.97 2.94
C TYR A 55 -2.94 4.13 2.23
N PHE A 56 -3.71 5.19 1.92
CA PHE A 56 -3.18 6.49 1.53
C PHE A 56 -3.13 7.46 2.70
N TRP A 57 -2.13 8.34 2.70
CA TRP A 57 -2.08 9.50 3.60
C TRP A 57 -3.04 10.60 3.10
N HIS A 58 -3.97 11.04 3.96
CA HIS A 58 -4.91 12.12 3.62
C HIS A 58 -4.21 13.45 3.27
N GLN A 59 -3.01 13.68 3.81
CA GLN A 59 -2.28 14.94 3.72
C GLN A 59 -0.93 14.76 3.02
N PHE A 60 -0.88 13.99 1.92
CA PHE A 60 0.32 13.95 1.09
C PHE A 60 0.49 15.31 0.40
N SER A 61 1.46 16.08 0.88
CA SER A 61 1.63 17.48 0.52
C SER A 61 2.42 17.66 -0.79
N THR A 62 2.45 18.89 -1.30
CA THR A 62 3.32 19.25 -2.43
C THR A 62 4.80 19.01 -2.11
N GLU A 63 5.21 19.20 -0.85
CA GLU A 63 6.59 18.95 -0.40
C GLU A 63 6.89 17.45 -0.41
N ASP A 64 5.95 16.61 0.06
CA ASP A 64 6.08 15.15 0.01
C ASP A 64 6.14 14.63 -1.43
N LEU A 65 5.34 15.22 -2.33
CA LEU A 65 5.40 14.90 -3.76
C LEU A 65 6.75 15.27 -4.37
N GLN A 66 7.29 16.43 -4.02
CA GLN A 66 8.60 16.85 -4.49
C GLN A 66 9.69 15.91 -3.97
N ASP A 67 9.64 15.52 -2.69
CA ASP A 67 10.56 14.57 -2.10
C ASP A 67 10.46 13.19 -2.77
N PHE A 68 9.23 12.69 -2.98
CA PHE A 68 8.97 11.46 -3.73
C PHE A 68 9.62 11.50 -5.12
N LEU A 69 9.36 12.56 -5.89
CA LEU A 69 9.82 12.67 -7.27
C LEU A 69 11.34 12.83 -7.36
N THR A 70 11.94 13.56 -6.41
CA THR A 70 13.39 13.76 -6.37
C THR A 70 14.13 12.45 -6.11
N ASN A 71 13.54 11.59 -5.28
CA ASN A 71 14.10 10.31 -4.87
C ASN A 71 13.48 9.11 -5.60
N SER A 72 12.69 9.34 -6.66
CA SER A 72 12.08 8.25 -7.43
C SER A 72 13.13 7.47 -8.20
N LYS A 73 12.85 6.19 -8.44
CA LYS A 73 13.73 5.33 -9.24
C LYS A 73 14.00 5.92 -10.63
N GLU A 74 12.99 6.53 -11.24
CA GLU A 74 13.09 7.22 -12.52
C GLU A 74 14.06 8.41 -12.43
N ALA A 75 13.89 9.29 -11.43
CA ALA A 75 14.73 10.47 -11.28
C ALA A 75 16.20 10.11 -10.97
N LEU A 76 16.42 9.10 -10.13
CA LEU A 76 17.76 8.61 -9.78
C LEU A 76 18.49 7.95 -10.96
N GLY A 77 17.76 7.50 -11.98
CA GLY A 77 18.31 6.92 -13.21
C GLY A 77 18.65 7.94 -14.30
N LEU A 78 18.41 9.24 -14.07
CA LEU A 78 18.64 10.32 -15.03
C LEU A 78 19.87 11.16 -14.69
N ASP A 79 20.51 11.73 -15.71
CA ASP A 79 21.55 12.75 -15.54
C ASP A 79 20.97 14.03 -14.92
N GLU A 80 21.82 14.84 -14.29
CA GLU A 80 21.39 15.98 -13.46
C GLU A 80 20.42 16.93 -14.17
N ARG A 81 20.70 17.29 -15.42
CA ARG A 81 19.86 18.21 -16.20
C ARG A 81 18.48 17.62 -16.49
N ASP A 82 18.44 16.36 -16.92
CA ASP A 82 17.21 15.67 -17.29
C ASP A 82 16.37 15.34 -16.06
N ARG A 83 17.03 15.03 -14.93
CA ARG A 83 16.40 14.86 -13.63
C ARG A 83 15.67 16.12 -13.18
N LEU A 84 16.32 17.29 -13.22
CA LEU A 84 15.67 18.56 -12.86
C LEU A 84 14.47 18.86 -13.76
N PHE A 85 14.61 18.64 -15.07
CA PHE A 85 13.53 18.82 -16.02
C PHE A 85 12.37 17.83 -15.78
N TYR A 86 12.67 16.57 -15.47
CA TYR A 86 11.68 15.56 -15.11
C TYR A 86 10.89 16.00 -13.87
N ILE A 87 11.57 16.37 -12.78
CA ILE A 87 10.92 16.78 -11.53
C ILE A 87 10.00 17.98 -11.79
N GLU A 88 10.49 19.03 -12.46
CA GLU A 88 9.69 20.22 -12.78
C GLU A 88 8.45 19.87 -13.62
N LYS A 89 8.62 19.04 -14.66
CA LYS A 89 7.53 18.59 -15.53
C LYS A 89 6.47 17.81 -14.75
N MET A 90 6.89 16.88 -13.89
CA MET A 90 5.97 16.05 -13.10
C MET A 90 5.26 16.89 -12.04
N MET A 91 5.98 17.78 -11.34
CA MET A 91 5.37 18.74 -10.40
C MET A 91 4.33 19.63 -11.08
N LYS A 92 4.57 20.09 -12.32
CA LYS A 92 3.59 20.86 -13.08
C LYS A 92 2.39 20.00 -13.49
N LYS A 93 2.62 18.76 -13.93
CA LYS A 93 1.57 17.82 -14.31
C LYS A 93 0.60 17.56 -13.15
N TYR A 94 1.14 17.32 -11.97
CA TYR A 94 0.36 16.96 -10.78
C TYR A 94 -0.25 18.16 -10.04
N LYS A 95 -0.17 19.36 -10.62
CA LYS A 95 -1.05 20.48 -10.20
C LYS A 95 -2.49 20.27 -10.65
N ASP A 96 -2.70 19.45 -11.69
CA ASP A 96 -4.02 19.02 -12.10
C ASP A 96 -4.54 17.97 -11.11
N PRO A 97 -5.68 18.20 -10.42
CA PRO A 97 -6.22 17.27 -9.43
C PRO A 97 -6.56 15.89 -9.99
N GLU A 98 -7.05 15.80 -11.22
CA GLU A 98 -7.42 14.50 -11.82
C GLU A 98 -6.18 13.67 -12.11
N GLU A 99 -5.13 14.29 -12.64
CA GLU A 99 -3.85 13.62 -12.87
C GLU A 99 -3.14 13.23 -11.57
N TYR A 100 -3.29 14.04 -10.52
CA TYR A 100 -2.75 13.74 -9.21
C TYR A 100 -3.46 12.56 -8.54
N GLU A 101 -4.79 12.56 -8.51
CA GLU A 101 -5.58 11.43 -7.99
C GLU A 101 -5.33 10.14 -8.79
N PHE A 102 -5.23 10.26 -10.12
CA PHE A 102 -4.87 9.14 -10.97
C PHE A 102 -3.45 8.63 -10.69
N TRP A 103 -2.49 9.52 -10.40
CA TRP A 103 -1.15 9.11 -9.98
C TRP A 103 -1.15 8.42 -8.61
N LEU A 104 -1.88 8.97 -7.62
CA LEU A 104 -2.01 8.36 -6.29
C LEU A 104 -2.58 6.94 -6.40
N SER A 105 -3.69 6.76 -7.11
CA SER A 105 -4.32 5.45 -7.31
C SER A 105 -3.36 4.43 -7.95
N LYS A 106 -2.49 4.86 -8.88
CA LYS A 106 -1.44 4.01 -9.43
C LYS A 106 -0.41 3.57 -8.39
N GLN A 107 -0.04 4.45 -7.45
CA GLN A 107 0.92 4.08 -6.39
C GLN A 107 0.38 2.93 -5.53
N ALA A 108 -0.88 2.98 -5.10
CA ALA A 108 -1.50 1.86 -4.38
C ALA A 108 -1.61 0.61 -5.25
N ALA A 109 -2.09 0.74 -6.49
CA ALA A 109 -2.25 -0.41 -7.37
C ALA A 109 -0.92 -1.13 -7.63
N MET A 110 0.19 -0.39 -7.81
CA MET A 110 1.53 -0.95 -7.91
C MET A 110 1.95 -1.65 -6.62
N ALA A 111 1.76 -1.02 -5.45
CA ALA A 111 2.09 -1.62 -4.16
C ALA A 111 1.34 -2.94 -3.93
N VAL A 112 0.02 -2.97 -4.20
CA VAL A 112 -0.83 -4.16 -4.13
C VAL A 112 -0.33 -5.24 -5.09
N GLY A 113 -0.02 -4.87 -6.34
CA GLY A 113 0.44 -5.81 -7.36
C GLY A 113 1.78 -6.45 -7.03
N ILE A 114 2.77 -5.64 -6.62
CA ILE A 114 4.11 -6.13 -6.23
C ILE A 114 3.99 -7.01 -4.98
N PHE A 115 3.22 -6.59 -3.98
CA PHE A 115 3.00 -7.37 -2.77
C PHE A 115 2.36 -8.72 -3.09
N SER A 116 1.28 -8.70 -3.88
CA SER A 116 0.57 -9.92 -4.28
C SER A 116 1.50 -10.88 -5.02
N GLY A 117 2.31 -10.38 -5.94
CA GLY A 117 3.28 -11.19 -6.67
C GLY A 117 4.34 -11.82 -5.76
N LYS A 118 4.92 -11.06 -4.83
CA LYS A 118 5.94 -11.56 -3.90
C LYS A 118 5.40 -12.56 -2.88
N VAL A 119 4.19 -12.32 -2.38
CA VAL A 119 3.58 -13.13 -1.31
C VAL A 119 2.88 -14.38 -1.86
N GLY A 120 2.27 -14.28 -3.04
CA GLY A 120 1.54 -15.38 -3.68
C GLY A 120 2.39 -16.62 -3.98
N ASP A 121 3.71 -16.49 -4.04
CA ASP A 121 4.64 -17.61 -4.20
C ASP A 121 4.73 -18.52 -2.97
N LYS A 122 4.40 -17.99 -1.77
CA LYS A 122 4.55 -18.70 -0.50
C LYS A 122 3.26 -18.87 0.29
N LEU A 123 2.30 -17.96 0.10
CA LEU A 123 1.07 -17.91 0.87
C LEU A 123 -0.13 -17.83 -0.07
N THR A 124 -1.23 -18.47 0.32
CA THR A 124 -2.52 -18.28 -0.36
C THR A 124 -3.08 -16.92 0.03
N ILE A 125 -3.33 -16.09 -0.97
CA ILE A 125 -3.83 -14.74 -0.79
C ILE A 125 -5.05 -14.48 -1.67
N ARG A 126 -5.89 -13.57 -1.19
CA ARG A 126 -7.04 -13.07 -1.93
C ARG A 126 -7.20 -11.58 -1.70
N ILE A 127 -7.40 -10.83 -2.78
CA ILE A 127 -7.74 -9.41 -2.67
C ILE A 127 -9.22 -9.30 -2.26
N SER A 128 -9.51 -8.47 -1.26
CA SER A 128 -10.87 -8.20 -0.81
C SER A 128 -11.71 -7.62 -1.93
N ASN A 129 -12.95 -8.06 -2.09
CA ASN A 129 -13.90 -7.36 -2.95
C ASN A 129 -14.45 -6.08 -2.24
N PRO A 130 -15.13 -5.19 -2.97
CA PRO A 130 -15.65 -3.94 -2.38
C PRO A 130 -16.60 -4.13 -1.19
N GLU A 131 -17.42 -5.18 -1.19
CA GLU A 131 -18.37 -5.45 -0.09
C GLU A 131 -17.63 -5.89 1.18
N GLU A 132 -16.65 -6.78 1.04
CA GLU A 132 -15.80 -7.24 2.15
C GLU A 132 -14.96 -6.09 2.72
N LEU A 133 -14.38 -5.24 1.86
CA LEU A 133 -13.62 -4.08 2.27
C LEU A 133 -14.49 -3.10 3.08
N ALA A 134 -15.71 -2.84 2.60
CA ALA A 134 -16.67 -2.00 3.31
C ALA A 134 -17.00 -2.58 4.70
N ILE A 135 -17.27 -3.88 4.81
CA ILE A 135 -17.53 -4.53 6.11
C ILE A 135 -16.35 -4.33 7.07
N VAL A 136 -15.13 -4.54 6.58
CA VAL A 136 -13.90 -4.37 7.36
C VAL A 136 -13.76 -2.93 7.89
N GLU A 137 -14.09 -1.92 7.08
CA GLU A 137 -14.06 -0.51 7.48
C GLU A 137 -15.20 -0.09 8.42
N PHE A 138 -16.44 -0.49 8.12
CA PHE A 138 -17.63 -0.06 8.85
C PHE A 138 -17.71 -0.68 10.24
N GLU A 139 -17.36 -1.95 10.36
CA GLU A 139 -17.41 -2.67 11.63
C GLU A 139 -16.13 -2.51 12.46
N ASN A 140 -15.16 -1.70 11.98
CA ASN A 140 -13.85 -1.49 12.60
C ASN A 140 -13.13 -2.81 12.92
N ILE A 141 -13.21 -3.77 11.98
CA ILE A 141 -12.54 -5.06 12.10
C ILE A 141 -11.03 -4.85 12.25
N ILE A 142 -10.51 -3.85 11.55
CA ILE A 142 -9.17 -3.30 11.74
C ILE A 142 -9.28 -1.91 12.39
N PRO A 143 -8.32 -1.53 13.25
CA PRO A 143 -8.30 -0.19 13.83
C PRO A 143 -8.22 0.89 12.76
N LYS A 144 -9.15 1.85 12.80
CA LYS A 144 -9.04 3.07 12.00
C LYS A 144 -7.79 3.84 12.40
N LYS A 145 -7.02 4.27 11.41
CA LYS A 145 -5.82 5.07 11.61
C LYS A 145 -6.12 6.50 11.18
N GLN A 146 -5.97 7.44 12.11
CA GLN A 146 -6.18 8.85 11.81
C GLN A 146 -5.21 9.30 10.71
N GLY A 147 -5.72 10.03 9.72
CA GLY A 147 -4.91 10.51 8.59
C GLY A 147 -4.69 9.48 7.48
N LEU A 148 -5.30 8.30 7.56
CA LEU A 148 -5.20 7.25 6.56
C LEU A 148 -6.56 6.85 5.97
N SER A 149 -6.60 6.68 4.64
CA SER A 149 -7.71 6.07 3.90
C SER A 149 -7.34 4.65 3.50
N LEU A 150 -8.15 3.64 3.84
CA LEU A 150 -7.94 2.29 3.32
C LEU A 150 -8.37 2.24 1.86
N VAL A 151 -7.50 1.70 1.00
CA VAL A 151 -7.69 1.66 -0.46
C VAL A 151 -7.97 0.24 -0.92
N SER A 152 -7.26 -0.72 -0.34
CA SER A 152 -7.38 -2.14 -0.67
C SER A 152 -6.94 -2.98 0.51
N MET A 153 -7.40 -4.22 0.54
CA MET A 153 -6.97 -5.19 1.52
C MET A 153 -6.66 -6.53 0.85
N ILE A 154 -5.58 -7.14 1.28
CA ILE A 154 -5.24 -8.53 0.94
C ILE A 154 -5.52 -9.39 2.16
N PHE A 155 -6.26 -10.46 1.97
CA PHE A 155 -6.48 -11.51 2.95
C PHE A 155 -5.48 -12.63 2.72
N VAL A 156 -4.76 -13.01 3.77
CA VAL A 156 -3.88 -14.18 3.79
C VAL A 156 -4.67 -15.34 4.37
N GLU A 157 -4.85 -16.41 3.60
CA GLU A 157 -5.72 -17.52 3.94
C GLU A 157 -4.92 -18.73 4.44
N THR A 158 -5.52 -19.55 5.32
CA THR A 158 -5.00 -20.89 5.60
C THR A 158 -5.27 -21.80 4.41
N ASN A 159 -4.27 -22.60 4.04
CA ASN A 159 -4.46 -23.76 3.16
C ASN A 159 -5.35 -24.81 3.80
#